data_AF-A0A7G6X695-F1
#
_entry.id   AF-A0A7G6X695-F1
#
_cell.length_a   1.000
_cell.length_b   1.000
_cell.length_c   1.000
_cell.angle_alpha   90.00
_cell.angle_beta   90.00
_cell.angle_gamma   90.00
#
_symmetry.space_group_name_H-M   'P 1'
#
loop_
_entity.id
_entity.type
_entity.pdbx_description
1 polymer ?
#
loop_
_entity_poly.entity_id
_entity_poly.type
_entity_poly.pdbx_seq_one_letter_code
_entity_poly.pdbx_strand_id
1 'polypeptide(L)'
;MNDIRPAHDEEAAGQDFGEPDLSRKAFYGIAEIAETLGLNRQLVTAWRRRRSHGIPEPDAELSSGPIWRGETVEPWIDVVRDRREGVGGQPLSAEVALRAGRRMLRVSALLLDQPIRSRLLSQALAEARELLPVVESASDDPLGRAVEQLLSPVRGTDDQPVDLKVFRQKVLSEVAQLEPLVRLAAESLPDPESAG
;
A
#
# COMPACT_ATOMS: atom_id res chain seq x y z
N MET A 1 -1.77 -57.18 36.82
CA MET A 1 -0.47 -57.38 36.14
C MET A 1 -0.70 -57.20 34.65
N ASN A 2 0.23 -56.51 34.00
CA ASN A 2 0.30 -56.07 32.59
C ASN A 2 -0.30 -54.69 32.26
N ASP A 3 0.61 -53.71 32.39
CA ASP A 3 0.86 -52.59 31.49
C ASP A 3 0.57 -52.88 30.00
N ILE A 4 0.22 -51.83 29.25
CA ILE A 4 0.95 -51.34 28.05
C ILE A 4 0.31 -50.03 27.53
N ARG A 5 1.11 -48.95 27.61
CA ARG A 5 1.18 -47.68 26.82
C ARG A 5 0.03 -46.66 26.85
N PRO A 6 0.31 -45.36 27.12
CA PRO A 6 -0.52 -44.26 26.65
C PRO A 6 -0.21 -43.94 25.19
N ALA A 7 -1.25 -43.65 24.42
CA ALA A 7 -1.16 -43.17 23.04
C ALA A 7 -0.60 -41.74 23.01
N HIS A 8 0.33 -41.53 22.07
CA HIS A 8 0.66 -40.24 21.53
C HIS A 8 -0.56 -39.70 20.77
N ASP A 9 -1.00 -38.50 21.11
CA ASP A 9 -1.67 -37.60 20.17
C ASP A 9 -0.76 -36.38 19.98
N GLU A 10 -0.05 -36.39 18.84
CA GLU A 10 0.54 -35.21 18.20
C GLU A 10 -0.54 -34.47 17.38
N GLU A 11 -0.24 -33.21 17.07
CA GLU A 11 -0.88 -32.32 16.06
C GLU A 11 -2.11 -31.53 16.53
N ALA A 12 -2.23 -30.22 16.31
CA ALA A 12 -1.35 -29.20 15.75
C ALA A 12 -2.03 -27.82 15.95
N ALA A 13 -1.25 -26.77 15.66
CA ALA A 13 -1.66 -25.48 15.08
C ALA A 13 -1.67 -24.28 16.03
N GLY A 14 -0.62 -23.47 15.88
CA GLY A 14 -0.53 -22.12 16.42
C GLY A 14 0.61 -21.32 15.78
N GLN A 15 0.75 -21.46 14.46
CA GLN A 15 1.44 -20.57 13.49
C GLN A 15 2.61 -19.73 14.00
N ASP A 16 3.80 -20.30 13.85
CA ASP A 16 5.04 -19.57 13.64
C ASP A 16 4.94 -18.86 12.27
N PHE A 17 4.79 -17.52 12.27
CA PHE A 17 4.97 -16.71 11.08
C PHE A 17 6.47 -16.66 10.79
N GLY A 18 6.99 -17.74 10.22
CA GLY A 18 8.37 -17.85 9.80
C GLY A 18 8.76 -16.64 8.95
N GLU A 19 9.90 -16.05 9.31
CA GLU A 19 10.63 -15.11 8.46
C GLU A 19 10.66 -15.66 7.02
N PRO A 20 10.45 -14.84 5.99
CA PRO A 20 10.48 -15.33 4.62
C PRO A 20 11.88 -15.84 4.34
N ASP A 21 12.04 -17.16 4.30
CA ASP A 21 13.24 -17.82 3.84
C ASP A 21 13.47 -17.43 2.37
N LEU A 22 14.34 -16.45 2.16
CA LEU A 22 14.84 -15.97 0.86
C LEU A 22 15.79 -17.01 0.23
N SER A 23 15.48 -18.30 0.39
CA SER A 23 16.23 -19.39 -0.22
C SER A 23 15.89 -19.44 -1.70
N ARG A 24 16.84 -18.96 -2.53
CA ARG A 24 16.83 -19.12 -3.99
C ARG A 24 16.57 -20.58 -4.35
N LYS A 25 15.62 -20.83 -5.26
CA LYS A 25 15.15 -22.18 -5.58
C LYS A 25 15.81 -22.66 -6.87
N ALA A 26 16.23 -23.92 -6.91
CA ALA A 26 16.78 -24.52 -8.12
C ALA A 26 15.79 -24.50 -9.30
N PHE A 27 14.49 -24.65 -8.99
CA PHE A 27 13.40 -24.60 -9.96
C PHE A 27 12.22 -23.80 -9.43
N TYR A 28 11.50 -23.18 -10.35
CA TYR A 28 10.31 -22.37 -10.07
C TYR A 28 9.15 -22.86 -10.91
N GLY A 29 7.97 -23.00 -10.30
CA GLY A 29 6.69 -23.00 -10.99
C GLY A 29 5.96 -21.67 -10.78
N ILE A 30 4.72 -21.59 -11.27
CA ILE A 30 3.86 -20.41 -11.09
C ILE A 30 3.63 -20.10 -9.61
N ALA A 31 3.50 -21.12 -8.77
CA ALA A 31 3.26 -20.96 -7.34
C ALA A 31 4.46 -20.33 -6.63
N GLU A 32 5.66 -20.81 -6.94
CA GLU A 32 6.91 -20.35 -6.35
C GLU A 32 7.23 -18.92 -6.82
N ILE A 33 7.02 -18.61 -8.12
CA ILE A 33 7.17 -17.23 -8.62
C ILE A 33 6.20 -16.28 -7.92
N ALA A 34 4.94 -16.71 -7.74
CA ALA A 34 3.94 -15.90 -7.06
C ALA A 34 4.33 -15.66 -5.59
N GLU A 35 4.77 -16.69 -4.89
CA GLU A 35 5.25 -16.59 -3.50
C GLU A 35 6.46 -15.65 -3.39
N THR A 36 7.49 -15.86 -4.22
CA THR A 36 8.71 -15.03 -4.21
C THR A 36 8.44 -13.56 -4.56
N LEU A 37 7.41 -13.28 -5.37
CA LEU A 37 7.00 -11.91 -5.71
C LEU A 37 5.90 -11.34 -4.79
N GLY A 38 5.40 -12.10 -3.80
CA GLY A 38 4.25 -11.67 -2.98
C GLY A 38 2.98 -11.39 -3.82
N LEU A 39 2.73 -12.21 -4.84
CA LEU A 39 1.63 -12.07 -5.80
C LEU A 39 0.62 -13.22 -5.70
N ASN A 40 -0.55 -13.01 -6.30
CA ASN A 40 -1.50 -14.08 -6.55
C ASN A 40 -1.06 -14.96 -7.74
N ARG A 41 -1.13 -16.29 -7.59
CA ARG A 41 -0.84 -17.29 -8.63
C ARG A 41 -1.61 -17.06 -9.94
N GLN A 42 -2.87 -16.60 -9.85
CA GLN A 42 -3.69 -16.29 -11.03
C GLN A 42 -3.13 -15.12 -11.84
N LEU A 43 -2.51 -14.15 -11.18
CA LEU A 43 -1.89 -13.00 -11.83
C LEU A 43 -0.65 -13.41 -12.62
N VAL A 44 0.24 -14.21 -12.03
CA VAL A 44 1.43 -14.75 -12.71
C VAL A 44 1.02 -15.62 -13.91
N THR A 45 -0.04 -16.42 -13.76
CA THR A 45 -0.63 -17.19 -14.87
C THR A 45 -1.12 -16.27 -16.00
N ALA A 46 -1.78 -15.17 -15.68
CA ALA A 46 -2.23 -14.19 -16.66
C ALA A 46 -1.07 -13.48 -17.36
N TRP A 47 0.00 -13.15 -16.63
CA TRP A 47 1.21 -12.55 -17.20
C TRP A 47 1.87 -13.48 -18.20
N ARG A 48 2.04 -14.76 -17.85
CA ARG A 48 2.52 -15.78 -18.77
C ARG A 48 1.65 -15.86 -20.02
N ARG A 49 0.33 -16.04 -19.85
CA ARG A 49 -0.61 -16.19 -20.98
C ARG A 49 -0.57 -15.01 -21.95
N ARG A 50 -0.35 -13.80 -21.42
CA ARG A 50 -0.30 -12.56 -22.21
C ARG A 50 1.11 -12.16 -22.63
N ARG A 51 2.14 -12.94 -22.26
CA ARG A 51 3.56 -12.61 -22.38
C ARG A 51 3.88 -11.18 -21.94
N SER A 52 3.24 -10.75 -20.85
CA SER A 52 3.40 -9.41 -20.32
C SER A 52 4.47 -9.37 -19.23
N HIS A 53 4.91 -8.16 -18.87
CA HIS A 53 5.94 -7.94 -17.84
C HIS A 53 7.30 -8.60 -18.13
N GLY A 54 7.54 -8.99 -19.39
CA GLY A 54 8.79 -9.58 -19.83
C GLY A 54 9.10 -10.94 -19.20
N ILE A 55 8.08 -11.67 -18.74
CA ILE A 55 8.26 -13.00 -18.16
C ILE A 55 8.96 -13.92 -19.17
N PRO A 56 10.07 -14.58 -18.79
CA PRO A 56 10.77 -15.50 -19.69
C PRO A 56 9.90 -16.70 -20.04
N GLU A 57 10.14 -17.30 -21.22
CA GLU A 57 9.55 -18.58 -21.57
C GLU A 57 10.04 -19.68 -20.59
N PRO A 58 9.20 -20.68 -20.26
CA PRO A 58 9.60 -21.76 -19.37
C PRO A 58 10.68 -22.64 -20.00
N ASP A 59 11.58 -23.13 -19.16
CA ASP A 59 12.60 -24.10 -19.55
C ASP A 59 12.02 -25.47 -19.90
N ALA A 60 10.88 -25.83 -19.30
CA ALA A 60 10.15 -27.06 -19.57
C ALA A 60 8.64 -26.91 -19.31
N GLU A 61 7.82 -27.65 -20.06
CA GLU A 61 6.39 -27.83 -19.76
C GLU A 61 6.15 -29.25 -19.26
N LEU A 62 5.73 -29.40 -18.01
CA LEU A 62 5.37 -30.70 -17.42
C LEU A 62 3.85 -30.85 -17.36
N SER A 63 3.38 -32.08 -17.07
CA SER A 63 1.96 -32.35 -16.82
C SER A 63 1.37 -31.53 -15.65
N SER A 64 2.21 -31.11 -14.71
CA SER A 64 1.85 -30.23 -13.58
C SER A 64 1.91 -28.73 -13.90
N GLY A 65 2.47 -28.34 -15.06
CA GLY A 65 2.60 -26.96 -15.49
C GLY A 65 4.01 -26.56 -15.94
N PRO A 66 4.20 -25.26 -16.26
CA PRO A 66 5.49 -24.72 -16.70
C PRO A 66 6.50 -24.67 -15.56
N ILE A 67 7.77 -24.94 -15.89
CA ILE A 67 8.90 -24.87 -14.97
C ILE A 67 10.00 -24.00 -15.56
N TRP A 68 10.62 -23.21 -14.69
CA TRP A 68 11.84 -22.44 -14.96
C TRP A 68 12.97 -22.92 -14.06
N ARG A 69 14.19 -22.86 -14.57
CA ARG A 69 15.41 -22.96 -13.76
C ARG A 69 15.65 -21.65 -13.03
N GLY A 70 16.10 -21.73 -11.78
CA GLY A 70 16.41 -20.56 -10.95
C GLY A 70 17.34 -19.58 -11.67
N GLU A 71 18.42 -20.07 -12.27
CA GLU A 71 19.39 -19.26 -13.04
C GLU A 71 18.79 -18.43 -14.17
N THR A 72 17.65 -18.85 -14.73
CA THR A 72 16.99 -18.18 -15.87
C THR A 72 15.93 -17.19 -15.40
N VAL A 73 15.15 -17.55 -14.37
CA VAL A 73 14.01 -16.74 -13.93
C VAL A 73 14.35 -15.77 -12.80
N GLU A 74 15.35 -16.07 -11.96
CA GLU A 74 15.72 -15.22 -10.82
C GLU A 74 16.16 -13.81 -11.23
N PRO A 75 16.99 -13.60 -12.29
CA PRO A 75 17.32 -12.24 -12.72
C PRO A 75 16.09 -11.43 -13.13
N TRP A 76 15.10 -12.08 -13.74
CA TRP A 76 13.82 -11.44 -14.06
C TRP A 76 12.98 -11.18 -12.80
N ILE A 77 12.92 -12.12 -11.85
CA ILE A 77 12.26 -11.94 -10.56
C ILE A 77 12.87 -10.74 -9.83
N ASP A 78 14.20 -10.63 -9.80
CA ASP A 78 14.93 -9.54 -9.18
C ASP A 78 14.56 -8.20 -9.86
N VAL A 79 14.60 -8.12 -11.20
CA VAL A 79 14.17 -6.93 -11.93
C VAL A 79 12.70 -6.57 -11.69
N VAL A 80 11.80 -7.56 -11.62
CA VAL A 80 10.37 -7.31 -11.35
C VAL A 80 10.15 -6.88 -9.92
N ARG A 81 10.88 -7.44 -8.96
CA ARG A 81 10.85 -7.04 -7.55
C ARG A 81 11.40 -5.63 -7.39
N ASP A 82 12.58 -5.34 -7.94
CA ASP A 82 13.19 -4.00 -7.94
C ASP A 82 12.33 -2.99 -8.70
N ARG A 83 11.64 -3.40 -9.77
CA ARG A 83 10.63 -2.55 -10.42
C ARG A 83 9.36 -2.44 -9.63
N ARG A 84 9.02 -3.30 -8.69
CA ARG A 84 7.80 -3.13 -7.88
C ARG A 84 8.09 -2.37 -6.60
N GLU A 85 9.29 -2.52 -6.08
CA GLU A 85 9.89 -1.66 -5.06
C GLU A 85 10.22 -0.27 -5.65
N GLY A 86 10.62 -0.21 -6.93
CA GLY A 86 10.92 1.00 -7.70
C GLY A 86 9.78 1.53 -8.60
N VAL A 87 8.65 0.83 -8.66
CA VAL A 87 7.33 1.33 -9.10
C VAL A 87 6.47 1.46 -7.84
N GLY A 88 7.05 2.07 -6.80
CA GLY A 88 6.29 3.09 -6.10
C GLY A 88 6.00 4.20 -7.10
N GLY A 89 4.84 4.84 -7.02
CA GLY A 89 4.60 6.06 -7.79
C GLY A 89 5.73 7.07 -7.68
N GLN A 90 5.67 8.15 -8.46
CA GLN A 90 6.56 9.27 -8.15
C GLN A 90 6.36 9.68 -6.68
N PRO A 91 7.44 9.99 -5.94
CA PRO A 91 7.35 10.57 -4.61
C PRO A 91 6.36 11.72 -4.60
N LEU A 92 5.50 11.71 -3.59
CA LEU A 92 4.50 12.76 -3.46
C LEU A 92 5.24 14.08 -3.23
N SER A 93 5.02 15.08 -4.08
CA SER A 93 5.67 16.37 -3.87
C SER A 93 5.25 17.02 -2.55
N ALA A 94 6.17 17.75 -1.91
CA ALA A 94 5.88 18.54 -0.72
C ALA A 94 4.70 19.51 -0.93
N GLU A 95 4.53 20.04 -2.15
CA GLU A 95 3.41 20.92 -2.47
C GLU A 95 2.06 20.20 -2.37
N VAL A 96 1.97 18.97 -2.88
CA VAL A 96 0.75 18.15 -2.79
C VAL A 96 0.47 17.78 -1.34
N ALA A 97 1.49 17.43 -0.56
CA ALA A 97 1.33 17.15 0.87
C ALA A 97 0.77 18.37 1.63
N LEU A 98 1.36 19.55 1.44
CA LEU A 98 0.89 20.79 2.07
C LEU A 98 -0.52 21.19 1.58
N ARG A 99 -0.85 20.89 0.32
CA ARG A 99 -2.21 21.09 -0.22
C ARG A 99 -3.22 20.19 0.47
N ALA A 100 -2.89 18.92 0.71
CA ALA A 100 -3.71 18.00 1.50
C ALA A 100 -3.92 18.51 2.93
N GLY A 101 -2.83 18.95 3.57
CA GLY A 101 -2.86 19.57 4.90
C GLY A 101 -3.83 20.75 5.00
N ARG A 102 -3.73 21.70 4.07
CA ARG A 102 -4.64 22.86 4.01
C ARG A 102 -6.09 22.47 3.79
N ARG A 103 -6.36 21.51 2.89
CA ARG A 103 -7.72 21.04 2.62
C ARG A 103 -8.34 20.37 3.86
N MET A 104 -7.58 19.56 4.59
CA MET A 104 -8.07 18.92 5.81
C MET A 104 -8.24 19.89 6.98
N LEU A 105 -7.39 20.91 7.11
CA LEU A 105 -7.63 22.03 8.05
C LEU A 105 -8.94 22.76 7.75
N ARG A 106 -9.24 23.00 6.47
CA ARG A 106 -10.51 23.64 6.05
C ARG A 106 -11.71 22.78 6.42
N VAL A 107 -11.66 21.48 6.16
CA VAL A 107 -12.73 20.53 6.56
C VAL A 107 -12.91 20.57 8.07
N SER A 108 -11.82 20.53 8.83
CA SER A 108 -11.83 20.56 10.30
C SER A 108 -12.46 21.85 10.84
N ALA A 109 -12.07 23.00 10.31
CA ALA A 109 -12.65 24.29 10.69
C ALA A 109 -14.17 24.34 10.45
N LEU A 110 -14.64 23.85 9.30
CA LEU A 110 -16.07 23.80 8.98
C LEU A 110 -16.87 22.83 9.86
N LEU A 111 -16.24 21.77 10.37
CA LEU A 111 -16.87 20.84 11.31
C LEU A 111 -17.01 21.42 12.73
N LEU A 112 -16.21 22.45 13.06
CA LEU A 112 -16.27 23.18 14.33
C LEU A 112 -17.30 24.32 14.32
N ASP A 113 -17.72 24.78 13.13
CA ASP A 113 -18.75 25.81 13.00
C ASP A 113 -20.08 25.39 13.64
N GLN A 114 -20.77 26.38 14.24
CA GLN A 114 -22.15 26.23 14.71
C GLN A 114 -23.02 27.39 14.17
N PRO A 115 -24.01 27.12 13.29
CA PRO A 115 -24.35 25.83 12.69
C PRO A 115 -23.34 25.38 11.62
N ILE A 116 -23.24 24.07 11.38
CA ILE A 116 -22.41 23.53 10.29
C ILE A 116 -22.97 24.03 8.95
N ARG A 117 -22.10 24.69 8.17
CA ARG A 117 -22.42 25.18 6.84
C ARG A 117 -22.29 24.04 5.82
N SER A 118 -23.32 23.19 5.71
CA SER A 118 -23.32 21.95 4.93
C SER A 118 -22.80 22.12 3.48
N ARG A 119 -23.22 23.18 2.78
CA ARG A 119 -22.74 23.46 1.41
C ARG A 119 -21.21 23.66 1.34
N LEU A 120 -20.65 24.41 2.28
CA LEU A 120 -19.21 24.67 2.33
C LEU A 120 -18.46 23.40 2.76
N LEU A 121 -19.03 22.61 3.66
CA LEU A 121 -18.47 21.32 4.07
C LEU A 121 -18.42 20.34 2.89
N SER A 122 -19.52 20.14 2.16
CA SER A 122 -19.56 19.28 0.97
C SER A 122 -18.54 19.73 -0.09
N GLN A 123 -18.41 21.04 -0.32
CA GLN A 123 -17.39 21.57 -1.23
C GLN A 123 -15.98 21.25 -0.75
N ALA A 124 -15.66 21.48 0.53
CA ALA A 124 -14.34 21.19 1.08
C ALA A 124 -14.00 19.69 1.03
N LEU A 125 -15.00 18.81 1.24
CA LEU A 125 -14.84 17.37 1.10
C LEU A 125 -14.56 16.95 -0.34
N ALA A 126 -15.29 17.51 -1.32
CA ALA A 126 -15.06 17.26 -2.73
C ALA A 126 -13.64 17.67 -3.14
N GLU A 127 -13.20 18.88 -2.74
CA GLU A 127 -11.84 19.34 -2.95
C GLU A 127 -10.81 18.39 -2.30
N ALA A 128 -11.01 17.94 -1.05
CA ALA A 128 -10.09 16.98 -0.43
C ALA A 128 -10.00 15.67 -1.21
N ARG A 129 -11.13 15.16 -1.71
CA ARG A 129 -11.21 13.93 -2.50
C ARG A 129 -10.48 13.99 -3.85
N GLU A 130 -10.36 15.17 -4.46
CA GLU A 130 -9.57 15.34 -5.71
C GLU A 130 -8.11 14.91 -5.57
N LEU A 131 -7.57 14.88 -4.34
CA LEU A 131 -6.19 14.45 -4.09
C LEU A 131 -6.05 12.93 -3.97
N LEU A 132 -7.14 12.18 -3.74
CA LEU A 132 -7.08 10.74 -3.51
C LEU A 132 -6.40 9.98 -4.67
N PRO A 133 -6.72 10.24 -5.96
CA PRO A 133 -6.08 9.52 -7.05
C PRO A 133 -4.57 9.76 -7.13
N VAL A 134 -4.12 10.98 -6.79
CA VAL A 134 -2.70 11.34 -6.79
C VAL A 134 -1.97 10.57 -5.70
N VAL A 135 -2.54 10.54 -4.50
CA VAL A 135 -1.97 9.85 -3.33
C VAL A 135 -1.97 8.33 -3.53
N GLU A 136 -3.06 7.77 -4.06
CA GLU A 136 -3.17 6.34 -4.38
C GLU A 136 -2.18 5.89 -5.47
N SER A 137 -1.75 6.82 -6.32
CA SER A 137 -0.76 6.57 -7.36
C SER A 137 0.69 6.85 -6.95
N ALA A 138 0.93 7.39 -5.75
CA ALA A 138 2.25 7.81 -5.27
C ALA A 138 3.09 6.63 -4.73
N SER A 139 4.39 6.84 -4.50
CA SER A 139 5.22 5.86 -3.80
C SER A 139 4.79 5.69 -2.35
N ASP A 140 4.97 4.48 -1.82
CA ASP A 140 4.83 4.18 -0.39
C ASP A 140 6.06 4.69 0.39
N ASP A 141 6.19 6.02 0.46
CA ASP A 141 7.21 6.72 1.23
C ASP A 141 6.60 7.35 2.51
N PRO A 142 7.42 7.82 3.48
CA PRO A 142 6.90 8.40 4.72
C PRO A 142 5.93 9.58 4.51
N LEU A 143 6.15 10.41 3.48
CA LEU A 143 5.31 11.58 3.20
C LEU A 143 3.97 11.15 2.58
N GLY A 144 3.99 10.20 1.65
CA GLY A 144 2.82 9.57 1.05
C GLY A 144 1.93 8.92 2.11
N ARG A 145 2.51 8.12 3.02
CA ARG A 145 1.78 7.50 4.14
C ARG A 145 1.15 8.53 5.08
N ALA A 146 1.88 9.61 5.40
CA ALA A 146 1.34 10.68 6.25
C ALA A 146 0.13 11.37 5.59
N VAL A 147 0.19 11.62 4.28
CA VAL A 147 -0.90 12.22 3.52
C VAL A 147 -2.08 11.24 3.37
N GLU A 148 -1.81 9.96 3.12
CA GLU A 148 -2.85 8.92 3.04
C GLU A 148 -3.60 8.79 4.38
N GLN A 149 -2.88 8.75 5.49
CA GLN A 149 -3.49 8.70 6.82
C GLN A 149 -4.35 9.94 7.08
N LEU A 150 -3.83 11.12 6.78
CA LEU A 150 -4.55 12.38 6.93
C LEU A 150 -5.87 12.41 6.11
N LEU A 151 -5.87 11.84 4.90
CA LEU A 151 -7.05 11.78 4.02
C LEU A 151 -7.95 10.57 4.28
N SER A 152 -7.57 9.67 5.18
CA SER A 152 -8.36 8.46 5.47
C SER A 152 -9.83 8.73 5.85
N PRO A 153 -10.21 9.83 6.56
CA PRO A 153 -11.62 10.08 6.87
C PRO A 153 -12.46 10.40 5.64
N VAL A 154 -11.87 10.98 4.59
CA VAL A 154 -12.57 11.33 3.36
C VAL A 154 -12.63 10.16 2.37
N ARG A 155 -11.80 9.13 2.55
CA ARG A 155 -11.83 7.91 1.74
C ARG A 155 -13.14 7.15 2.00
N GLY A 156 -13.99 7.05 0.98
CA GLY A 156 -15.29 6.39 1.08
C GLY A 156 -16.40 7.20 1.75
N THR A 157 -16.19 8.50 2.01
CA THR A 157 -17.26 9.41 2.42
C THR A 157 -17.84 10.08 1.17
N ASP A 158 -19.15 9.97 0.97
CA ASP A 158 -19.89 10.66 -0.10
C ASP A 158 -19.89 12.19 0.10
N ASP A 159 -20.73 12.92 -0.64
CA ASP A 159 -20.85 14.39 -0.52
C ASP A 159 -21.38 14.87 0.83
N GLN A 160 -21.99 13.98 1.60
CA GLN A 160 -22.43 14.25 2.97
C GLN A 160 -22.13 13.06 3.89
N PRO A 161 -21.48 13.29 5.04
CA PRO A 161 -21.32 12.23 6.04
C PRO A 161 -22.68 11.85 6.62
N VAL A 162 -23.00 10.55 6.63
CA VAL A 162 -24.25 10.02 7.21
C VAL A 162 -24.34 10.32 8.71
N ASP A 163 -23.22 10.22 9.42
CA ASP A 163 -23.10 10.56 10.84
C ASP A 163 -22.03 11.64 11.05
N LEU A 164 -22.47 12.89 11.20
CA LEU A 164 -21.59 14.05 11.42
C LEU A 164 -20.80 13.97 12.73
N LYS A 165 -21.31 13.30 13.76
CA LYS A 165 -20.62 13.19 15.06
C LYS A 165 -19.44 12.24 14.93
N VAL A 166 -19.66 11.06 14.35
CA VAL A 166 -18.60 10.07 14.08
C VAL A 166 -17.60 10.64 13.08
N PHE A 167 -18.08 11.28 12.02
CA PHE A 167 -17.20 11.89 11.02
C PHE A 167 -16.31 12.98 11.62
N ARG A 168 -16.86 13.86 12.47
CA ARG A 168 -16.10 14.88 13.19
C ARG A 168 -15.00 14.25 14.05
N GLN A 169 -15.28 13.18 14.78
CA GLN A 169 -14.28 12.51 15.61
C GLN A 169 -13.13 11.94 14.77
N LYS A 170 -13.44 11.29 13.64
CA LYS A 170 -12.43 10.77 12.71
C LYS A 170 -11.58 11.87 12.09
N VAL A 171 -12.18 12.96 11.63
CA VAL A 171 -11.40 14.08 11.07
C VAL A 171 -10.47 14.67 12.12
N LEU A 172 -10.97 14.92 13.32
CA LEU A 172 -10.15 15.52 14.39
C LEU A 172 -9.04 14.60 14.90
N SER A 173 -9.19 13.26 14.85
CA SER A 173 -8.10 12.34 15.19
C SER A 173 -6.94 12.43 14.19
N GLU A 174 -7.27 12.56 12.89
CA GLU A 174 -6.24 12.63 11.85
C GLU A 174 -5.61 14.02 11.70
N VAL A 175 -6.25 15.09 12.19
CA VAL A 175 -5.63 16.45 12.25
C VAL A 175 -4.33 16.45 13.04
N ALA A 176 -4.17 15.56 14.02
CA ALA A 176 -2.91 15.39 14.75
C ALA A 176 -1.74 15.00 13.82
N GLN A 177 -2.02 14.38 12.67
CA GLN A 177 -1.02 14.01 11.67
C GLN A 177 -0.50 15.20 10.84
N LEU A 178 -1.03 16.41 11.03
CA LEU A 178 -0.55 17.60 10.33
C LEU A 178 0.86 18.01 10.75
N GLU A 179 1.21 17.87 12.04
CA GLU A 179 2.56 18.20 12.52
C GLU A 179 3.64 17.34 11.84
N PRO A 180 3.58 15.99 11.88
CA PRO A 180 4.60 15.16 11.23
C PRO A 180 4.62 15.37 9.71
N LEU A 181 3.46 15.56 9.07
CA LEU A 181 3.37 15.84 7.64
C LEU A 181 4.10 17.14 7.26
N VAL A 182 3.89 18.22 8.01
CA VAL A 182 4.53 19.51 7.73
C VAL A 182 6.04 19.42 7.91
N ARG A 183 6.51 18.67 8.91
CA ARG A 183 7.95 18.42 9.13
C ARG A 183 8.57 17.67 7.95
N LEU A 184 7.96 16.56 7.52
CA LEU A 184 8.42 15.77 6.37
C LEU A 184 8.40 16.57 5.06
N ALA A 185 7.36 17.40 4.87
CA ALA A 185 7.27 18.26 3.70
C ALA A 185 8.37 19.34 3.68
N ALA A 186 8.70 19.92 4.85
CA ALA A 186 9.76 20.92 4.97
C ALA A 186 11.15 20.35 4.64
N GLU A 187 11.43 19.13 5.07
CA GLU A 187 12.67 18.40 4.74
C GLU A 187 12.81 18.11 3.23
N SER A 188 11.70 18.13 2.49
CA SER A 188 11.62 17.84 1.06
C SER A 188 11.59 19.10 0.17
N LEU A 189 11.54 20.30 0.77
CA LEU A 189 11.57 21.57 0.02
C LEU A 189 13.02 21.99 -0.26
N PRO A 190 13.32 22.56 -1.43
CA PRO A 190 14.63 23.16 -1.69
C PRO A 190 14.86 24.34 -0.73
N ASP A 191 16.12 24.51 -0.31
CA ASP A 191 16.51 25.61 0.58
C ASP A 191 16.12 26.96 -0.05
N PRO A 192 15.35 27.81 0.65
CA PRO A 192 14.87 29.07 0.09
C PRO A 192 16.01 30.05 -0.25
N GLU A 193 17.21 29.83 0.29
CA GLU A 193 18.41 30.65 0.03
C GLU A 193 19.15 30.28 -1.26
N SER A 194 18.80 29.19 -1.95
CA SER A 194 19.47 28.77 -3.20
C SER A 194 18.87 29.39 -4.48
N ALA A 195 17.87 30.27 -4.35
CA ALA A 195 17.17 30.92 -5.47
C ALA A 195 17.49 32.42 -5.63
N GLY A 196 18.57 32.90 -4.99
CA GLY A 196 19.05 34.29 -5.03
C GLY A 196 20.18 34.53 -6.01
#